data_AF-A0AA39ULX7-F1
#
_entry.id   AF-A0AA39ULX7-F1
#
_cell.length_a   1.000
_cell.length_b   1.000
_cell.length_c   1.000
_cell.angle_alpha   90.00
_cell.angle_beta   90.00
_cell.angle_gamma   90.00
#
_symmetry.space_group_name_H-M   'P 1'
#
loop_
_entity.id
_entity.type
_entity.pdbx_description
1 polymer ?
#
loop_
_entity_poly.entity_id
_entity_poly.type
_entity_poly.pdbx_seq_one_letter_code
_entity_poly.pdbx_strand_id
1 'polypeptide(L)'
;MPKENQQVFMELSNCHQHEGNGTLFGMIRTNGYEVDGLQDKNAQEPFGIYTGVWDKLSRLNHSCSPNVCRKWNTASFSMQIRAMRDIKEGEELTTAYCAILHPAAERQTDLAAYGFRCTCAACSDPLKSDVKREGFSRRPVLVSPFVGKGKAKGDWLDPALNMLLEMEEEGVQASLYYKATLYQLVMACVYMADKDKVLVYGHKLVALSRARGESMDATFTSAKRLKKLPQWGLYRRQAGLQVHR
;
A
#
# COMPACT_ATOMS: atom_id res chain seq x y z
N MET A 1 25.57 20.60 2.21
CA MET A 1 25.71 19.27 1.60
C MET A 1 27.17 19.08 1.16
N PRO A 2 27.85 17.96 1.53
CA PRO A 2 29.22 17.67 1.09
C PRO A 2 29.37 17.65 -0.44
N LYS A 3 30.58 17.89 -0.97
CA LYS A 3 30.84 17.94 -2.43
C LYS A 3 30.47 16.64 -3.15
N GLU A 4 30.78 15.49 -2.54
CA GLU A 4 30.41 14.18 -3.07
C GLU A 4 28.89 14.05 -3.27
N ASN A 5 28.10 14.43 -2.26
CA ASN A 5 26.63 14.42 -2.36
C ASN A 5 26.10 15.43 -3.39
N GLN A 6 26.79 16.56 -3.61
CA GLN A 6 26.44 17.49 -4.69
C GLN A 6 26.65 16.85 -6.05
N GLN A 7 27.79 16.19 -6.27
CA GLN A 7 28.06 15.51 -7.53
C GLN A 7 27.02 14.42 -7.82
N VAL A 8 26.76 13.56 -6.84
CA VAL A 8 25.75 12.50 -6.94
C VAL A 8 24.35 13.06 -7.20
N PHE A 9 23.98 14.17 -6.56
CA PHE A 9 22.72 14.85 -6.84
C PHE A 9 22.63 15.36 -8.29
N MET A 10 23.72 15.92 -8.81
CA MET A 10 23.78 16.43 -10.19
C MET A 10 23.74 15.33 -11.25
N GLU A 11 23.95 14.06 -10.87
CA GLU A 11 23.80 12.89 -11.74
C GLU A 11 22.36 12.36 -11.81
N LEU A 12 21.44 12.90 -11.00
CA LEU A 12 20.04 12.51 -11.03
C LEU A 12 19.33 13.04 -12.28
N SER A 13 18.31 12.30 -12.72
CA SER A 13 17.49 12.66 -13.87
C SER A 13 16.82 14.02 -13.69
N ASN A 14 16.70 14.79 -14.77
CA ASN A 14 15.94 16.05 -14.77
C ASN A 14 14.97 16.04 -15.95
N CYS A 15 13.69 15.85 -15.66
CA CYS A 15 12.61 15.86 -16.66
C CYS A 15 12.00 17.25 -16.88
N HIS A 16 12.43 18.26 -16.11
CA HIS A 16 11.88 19.62 -16.09
C HIS A 16 12.90 20.67 -16.57
N GLN A 17 13.65 20.36 -17.64
CA GLN A 17 14.75 21.20 -18.11
C GLN A 17 14.31 22.53 -18.76
N HIS A 18 13.07 22.59 -19.25
CA HIS A 18 12.59 23.70 -20.09
C HIS A 18 11.59 24.63 -19.40
N GLU A 19 11.39 24.48 -18.09
CA GLU A 19 10.35 25.22 -17.35
C GLU A 19 10.83 26.54 -16.74
N GLY A 20 12.05 26.98 -17.03
CA GLY A 20 12.60 28.25 -16.53
C GLY A 20 12.96 28.27 -15.04
N ASN A 21 12.69 27.21 -14.29
CA ASN A 21 12.92 27.12 -12.83
C ASN A 21 14.36 26.75 -12.43
N GLY A 22 15.26 26.58 -13.42
CA GLY A 22 16.66 26.20 -13.22
C GLY A 22 16.88 24.70 -12.98
N THR A 23 18.11 24.24 -13.25
CA THR A 23 18.48 22.81 -13.24
C THR A 23 18.21 22.13 -11.90
N LEU A 24 18.57 22.78 -10.79
CA LEU A 24 18.43 22.19 -9.45
C LEU A 24 16.96 21.94 -9.09
N PHE A 25 16.08 22.88 -9.41
CA PHE A 25 14.66 22.74 -9.11
C PHE A 25 14.02 21.64 -9.95
N GLY A 26 14.39 21.54 -11.23
CA GLY A 26 13.92 20.45 -12.09
C GLY A 26 14.35 19.06 -11.61
N MET A 27 15.59 18.95 -11.12
CA MET A 27 16.09 17.71 -10.47
C MET A 27 15.32 17.39 -9.19
N ILE A 28 15.09 18.37 -8.30
CA ILE A 28 14.28 18.17 -7.08
C ILE A 28 12.87 17.72 -7.45
N ARG A 29 12.24 18.34 -8.45
CA ARG A 29 10.88 17.99 -8.88
C ARG A 29 10.79 16.59 -9.49
N THR A 30 11.83 16.15 -10.19
CA THR A 30 11.89 14.80 -10.80
C THR A 30 12.14 13.70 -9.75
N ASN A 31 12.96 13.98 -8.73
CA ASN A 31 13.54 12.97 -7.84
C ASN A 31 13.06 13.06 -6.39
N GLY A 32 12.31 14.11 -6.08
CA GLY A 32 11.89 14.46 -4.73
C GLY A 32 10.76 13.59 -4.24
N TYR A 33 10.83 13.20 -2.98
CA TYR A 33 9.70 12.59 -2.27
C TYR A 33 9.29 13.43 -1.09
N GLU A 34 7.98 13.44 -0.86
CA GLU A 34 7.37 14.00 0.33
C GLU A 34 7.94 13.35 1.60
N VAL A 35 8.22 14.19 2.60
CA VAL A 35 8.67 13.78 3.94
C VAL A 35 7.48 13.83 4.89
N ASP A 36 6.59 12.84 4.79
CA ASP A 36 5.38 12.76 5.61
C ASP A 36 5.68 12.94 7.11
N GLY A 37 4.89 13.79 7.77
CA GLY A 37 5.00 13.99 9.22
C GLY A 37 6.13 14.91 9.66
N LEU A 38 6.85 15.53 8.72
CA LEU A 38 7.69 16.70 8.96
C LEU A 38 7.04 17.92 8.30
N GLN A 39 6.66 18.92 9.10
CA GLN A 39 6.02 20.14 8.63
C GLN A 39 6.73 21.36 9.23
N ASP A 40 6.91 22.40 8.42
CA ASP A 40 7.35 23.69 8.90
C ASP A 40 6.27 24.30 9.80
N LYS A 41 6.61 24.50 11.07
CA LYS A 41 5.69 25.04 12.09
C LYS A 41 5.20 26.45 11.79
N ASN A 42 5.90 27.18 10.91
CA ASN A 42 5.57 28.55 10.55
C ASN A 42 4.83 28.66 9.22
N ALA A 43 4.67 27.56 8.49
CA ALA A 43 3.92 27.55 7.24
C ALA A 43 2.42 27.43 7.49
N GLN A 44 1.62 28.07 6.64
CA GLN A 44 0.17 27.90 6.62
C GLN A 44 -0.20 26.72 5.71
N GLU A 45 -1.20 25.95 6.11
CA GLU A 45 -1.80 24.91 5.27
C GLU A 45 -2.25 25.49 3.91
N PRO A 46 -2.01 24.80 2.77
CA PRO A 46 -1.49 23.43 2.64
C PRO A 46 0.06 23.37 2.45
N PHE A 47 0.80 24.41 2.80
CA PHE A 47 2.25 24.50 2.59
C PHE A 47 3.04 23.97 3.81
N GLY A 48 4.37 23.90 3.65
CA GLY A 48 5.29 23.53 4.73
C GLY A 48 5.65 22.05 4.80
N ILE A 49 5.14 21.23 3.88
CA ILE A 49 5.58 19.86 3.72
C ILE A 49 6.96 19.85 3.06
N TYR A 50 7.92 19.16 3.66
CA TYR A 50 9.28 19.07 3.13
C TYR A 50 9.38 18.02 2.01
N THR A 51 10.24 18.31 1.05
CA THR A 51 10.67 17.36 0.01
C THR A 51 12.12 16.96 0.25
N GLY A 52 12.40 15.67 0.21
CA GLY A 52 13.75 15.12 0.28
C GLY A 52 14.17 14.49 -1.06
N VAL A 53 15.48 14.44 -1.30
CA VAL A 53 16.08 13.72 -2.43
C VAL A 53 17.14 12.77 -1.87
N TRP A 54 17.18 11.54 -2.37
CA TRP A 54 18.07 10.49 -1.87
C TRP A 54 18.80 9.84 -3.02
N ASP A 55 20.12 9.73 -2.93
CA ASP A 55 20.96 9.11 -3.97
C ASP A 55 20.39 7.77 -4.47
N LYS A 56 20.16 6.81 -3.57
CA LYS A 56 19.73 5.46 -3.97
C LYS A 56 18.24 5.36 -4.27
N LEU A 57 17.40 6.02 -3.48
CA LEU A 57 15.94 5.86 -3.54
C LEU A 57 15.33 6.61 -4.73
N SER A 58 15.89 7.77 -5.08
CA SER A 58 15.46 8.54 -6.26
C SER A 58 15.73 7.83 -7.59
N ARG A 59 16.45 6.71 -7.58
CA ARG A 59 16.73 5.88 -8.77
C ARG A 59 15.74 4.73 -8.96
N LEU A 60 14.83 4.47 -8.01
CA LEU A 60 13.82 3.42 -8.15
C LEU A 60 12.86 3.75 -9.28
N ASN A 61 12.69 2.89 -10.27
CA ASN A 61 11.72 3.13 -11.33
C ASN A 61 10.27 2.97 -10.87
N HIS A 62 9.36 3.47 -11.72
CA HIS A 62 7.93 3.36 -11.50
C HIS A 62 7.36 2.03 -11.98
N SER A 63 6.39 1.50 -11.22
CA SER A 63 5.39 0.57 -11.70
C SER A 63 4.01 0.91 -11.12
N CYS A 64 2.94 0.74 -11.90
CA CYS A 64 1.58 0.82 -11.35
C CYS A 64 1.21 -0.40 -10.48
N SER A 65 2.08 -1.41 -10.47
CA SER A 65 2.03 -2.59 -9.60
C SER A 65 3.36 -2.72 -8.84
N PRO A 66 3.67 -1.77 -7.93
CA PRO A 66 4.97 -1.66 -7.29
C PRO A 66 5.19 -2.81 -6.29
N ASN A 67 6.44 -3.24 -6.14
CA ASN A 67 6.82 -4.30 -5.18
C ASN A 67 7.42 -3.75 -3.88
N VAL A 68 7.72 -2.46 -3.82
CA VAL A 68 8.15 -1.78 -2.59
C VAL A 68 7.25 -0.59 -2.26
N CYS A 69 7.21 -0.22 -0.99
CA CYS A 69 6.73 1.08 -0.55
C CYS A 69 7.85 1.88 0.10
N ARG A 70 7.66 3.20 0.18
CA ARG A 70 8.53 4.14 0.88
C ARG A 70 7.82 4.68 2.10
N LYS A 71 8.54 4.83 3.21
CA LYS A 71 8.03 5.49 4.42
C LYS A 71 9.11 6.31 5.12
N TRP A 72 8.82 7.57 5.38
CA TRP A 72 9.66 8.41 6.23
C TRP A 72 9.62 7.95 7.69
N ASN A 73 10.79 7.89 8.32
CA ASN A 73 10.94 7.58 9.73
C ASN A 73 11.71 8.70 10.44
N THR A 74 10.99 9.51 11.21
CA THR A 74 11.57 10.66 11.94
C THR A 74 12.64 10.26 12.95
N ALA A 75 12.45 9.14 13.66
CA ALA A 75 13.38 8.72 14.72
C ALA A 75 14.78 8.36 14.19
N SER A 76 14.85 7.72 13.02
CA SER A 76 16.10 7.40 12.33
C SER A 76 16.52 8.45 11.30
N PHE A 77 15.70 9.48 11.11
CA PHE A 77 15.88 10.53 10.10
C PHE A 77 16.17 9.97 8.69
N SER A 78 15.39 8.96 8.27
CA SER A 78 15.63 8.24 7.02
C SER A 78 14.33 7.91 6.27
N MET A 79 14.40 7.88 4.95
CA MET A 79 13.37 7.27 4.12
C MET A 79 13.66 5.77 4.00
N GLN A 80 12.69 4.94 4.39
CA GLN A 80 12.82 3.49 4.41
C GLN A 80 12.05 2.88 3.24
N ILE A 81 12.71 1.98 2.51
CA ILE A 81 12.07 1.18 1.47
C ILE A 81 11.77 -0.20 2.07
N ARG A 82 10.55 -0.68 1.87
CA ARG A 82 10.12 -1.98 2.41
C ARG A 82 9.37 -2.76 1.35
N ALA A 83 9.67 -4.06 1.23
CA ALA A 83 8.98 -4.95 0.33
C ALA A 83 7.50 -5.08 0.73
N MET A 84 6.62 -5.06 -0.28
CA MET A 84 5.16 -5.19 -0.13
C MET A 84 4.65 -6.59 -0.47
N ARG A 85 5.50 -7.38 -1.13
CA ARG A 85 5.29 -8.78 -1.50
C ARG A 85 6.66 -9.45 -1.61
N ASP A 86 6.65 -10.76 -1.83
CA ASP A 86 7.87 -11.46 -2.19
C ASP A 86 8.42 -10.93 -3.52
N ILE A 87 9.74 -10.78 -3.57
CA ILE A 87 10.49 -10.23 -4.70
C ILE A 87 11.50 -11.29 -5.11
N LYS A 88 11.46 -11.69 -6.38
CA LYS A 88 12.38 -12.73 -6.90
C LYS A 88 13.78 -12.15 -7.10
N GLU A 89 14.78 -13.01 -7.06
CA GLU A 89 16.14 -12.62 -7.45
C GLU A 89 16.13 -12.10 -8.90
N GLY A 90 16.81 -10.97 -9.12
CA GLY A 90 16.82 -10.28 -10.41
C GLY A 90 15.56 -9.46 -10.74
N GLU A 91 14.51 -9.50 -9.91
CA GLU A 91 13.35 -8.64 -10.08
C GLU A 91 13.69 -7.19 -9.70
N GLU A 92 13.38 -6.24 -10.58
CA GLU A 92 13.60 -4.82 -10.34
C GLU A 92 12.73 -4.30 -9.17
N LEU A 93 13.32 -3.51 -8.27
CA LEU A 93 12.58 -2.80 -7.24
C LEU A 93 11.87 -1.58 -7.83
N THR A 94 10.55 -1.53 -7.70
CA THR A 94 9.72 -0.46 -8.28
C THR A 94 8.78 0.16 -7.26
N THR A 95 8.58 1.47 -7.38
CA THR A 95 7.69 2.27 -6.52
C THR A 95 6.57 2.95 -7.31
N ALA A 96 5.59 3.51 -6.62
CA ALA A 96 4.53 4.30 -7.24
C ALA A 96 4.90 5.78 -7.32
N TYR A 97 4.70 6.38 -8.50
CA TYR A 97 4.83 7.83 -8.75
C TYR A 97 3.47 8.50 -8.90
N CYS A 98 2.40 7.71 -9.02
CA CYS A 98 1.02 8.16 -9.18
C CYS A 98 0.08 7.33 -8.29
N ALA A 99 -1.20 7.70 -8.25
CA ALA A 99 -2.24 6.94 -7.58
C ALA A 99 -2.52 5.64 -8.34
N ILE A 100 -2.01 4.51 -7.86
CA ILE A 100 -2.01 3.25 -8.60
C ILE A 100 -3.41 2.72 -8.94
N LEU A 101 -4.46 3.10 -8.21
CA LEU A 101 -5.82 2.61 -8.47
C LEU A 101 -6.62 3.48 -9.45
N HIS A 102 -6.10 4.64 -9.88
CA HIS A 102 -6.76 5.46 -10.90
C HIS A 102 -6.76 4.73 -12.25
N PRO A 103 -7.67 5.08 -13.18
CA PRO A 103 -7.63 4.58 -14.56
C PRO A 103 -6.30 4.83 -15.26
N ALA A 104 -5.92 3.98 -16.22
CA ALA A 104 -4.65 4.06 -16.90
C ALA A 104 -4.42 5.42 -17.58
N ALA A 105 -5.47 6.03 -18.15
CA ALA A 105 -5.38 7.35 -18.76
C ALA A 105 -4.96 8.45 -17.76
N GLU A 106 -5.51 8.42 -16.55
CA GLU A 106 -5.14 9.34 -15.46
C GLU A 106 -3.73 9.04 -14.97
N ARG A 107 -3.39 7.76 -14.75
CA ARG A 107 -2.02 7.37 -14.37
C ARG A 107 -0.99 7.84 -15.39
N GLN A 108 -1.27 7.77 -16.70
CA GLN A 108 -0.35 8.27 -17.73
C GLN A 108 -0.25 9.80 -17.72
N THR A 109 -1.35 10.50 -17.44
CA THR A 109 -1.35 11.96 -17.26
C THR A 109 -0.45 12.37 -16.10
N ASP A 110 -0.59 11.72 -14.94
CA ASP A 110 0.25 11.99 -13.76
C ASP A 110 1.73 11.73 -14.06
N LEU A 111 2.01 10.67 -14.82
CA LEU A 111 3.38 10.25 -15.15
C LEU A 111 4.05 11.09 -16.24
N ALA A 112 3.28 11.88 -17.00
CA ALA A 112 3.82 12.75 -18.04
C ALA A 112 4.84 13.76 -17.48
N ALA A 113 4.69 14.17 -16.22
CA ALA A 113 5.65 15.02 -15.52
C ALA A 113 7.06 14.40 -15.42
N TYR A 114 7.16 13.07 -15.47
CA TYR A 114 8.44 12.34 -15.42
C TYR A 114 9.01 12.02 -16.80
N GLY A 115 8.39 12.50 -17.88
CA GLY A 115 8.93 12.37 -19.24
C GLY A 115 8.95 10.95 -19.81
N PHE A 116 8.14 10.03 -19.26
CA PHE A 116 8.02 8.66 -19.78
C PHE A 116 6.56 8.22 -19.89
N ARG A 117 6.32 7.19 -20.71
CA ARG A 117 5.04 6.48 -20.80
C ARG A 117 5.16 5.14 -20.08
N CYS A 118 4.31 4.87 -19.10
CA CYS A 118 4.36 3.61 -18.36
C CYS A 118 3.91 2.44 -19.24
N THR A 119 4.68 1.37 -19.25
CA THR A 119 4.43 0.13 -20.00
C THR A 119 4.31 -1.10 -19.12
N CYS A 120 4.17 -0.92 -17.79
CA CYS A 120 3.95 -2.05 -16.88
C CYS A 120 2.70 -2.86 -17.27
N ALA A 121 2.55 -4.08 -16.74
CA ALA A 121 1.46 -4.99 -17.09
C ALA A 121 0.07 -4.32 -17.05
N ALA A 122 -0.19 -3.51 -16.01
CA ALA A 122 -1.45 -2.79 -15.84
C ALA A 122 -1.71 -1.69 -16.89
N CYS A 123 -0.66 -1.09 -17.44
CA CYS A 123 -0.78 -0.09 -18.51
C CYS A 123 -0.71 -0.69 -19.91
N SER A 124 -0.21 -1.93 -20.03
CA SER A 124 -0.17 -2.68 -21.30
C SER A 124 -1.53 -3.31 -21.63
N ASP A 125 -2.35 -3.63 -20.62
CA ASP A 125 -3.74 -4.07 -20.78
C ASP A 125 -4.70 -3.25 -19.88
N PRO A 126 -4.95 -1.98 -20.24
CA PRO A 126 -5.75 -1.07 -19.41
C PRO A 126 -7.21 -1.48 -19.32
N LEU A 127 -7.78 -2.10 -20.37
CA LEU A 127 -9.18 -2.54 -20.39
C LEU A 127 -9.46 -3.58 -19.30
N LYS A 128 -8.52 -4.50 -19.08
CA LYS A 128 -8.62 -5.49 -18.01
C LYS A 128 -8.26 -4.90 -16.64
N SER A 129 -7.15 -4.17 -16.57
CA SER A 129 -6.62 -3.62 -15.31
C SER A 129 -7.57 -2.59 -14.67
N ASP A 130 -8.12 -1.67 -15.46
CA ASP A 130 -8.90 -0.55 -14.92
C ASP A 130 -10.23 -1.02 -14.32
N VAL A 131 -10.86 -2.05 -14.91
CA VAL A 131 -12.07 -2.69 -14.32
C VAL A 131 -11.77 -3.26 -12.94
N LYS A 132 -10.64 -3.97 -12.77
CA LYS A 132 -10.21 -4.49 -11.47
C LYS A 132 -9.95 -3.36 -10.47
N ARG A 133 -9.16 -2.35 -10.86
CA ARG A 133 -8.76 -1.24 -9.98
C ARG A 133 -9.93 -0.35 -9.55
N GLU A 134 -10.89 -0.13 -10.43
CA GLU A 134 -12.16 0.51 -10.08
C GLU A 134 -12.95 -0.34 -9.08
N GLY A 135 -13.06 -1.64 -9.31
CA GLY A 135 -13.69 -2.60 -8.39
C GLY A 135 -13.05 -2.57 -7.00
N PHE A 136 -11.73 -2.45 -6.93
CA PHE A 136 -11.01 -2.37 -5.65
C PHE A 136 -11.32 -1.10 -4.85
N SER A 137 -11.52 0.02 -5.56
CA SER A 137 -11.77 1.32 -4.93
C SER A 137 -13.23 1.50 -4.49
N ARG A 138 -14.18 0.89 -5.22
CA ARG A 138 -15.63 1.03 -5.01
C ARG A 138 -16.23 0.07 -3.99
N ARG A 139 -15.49 -0.93 -3.52
CA ARG A 139 -15.95 -1.87 -2.48
C ARG A 139 -15.35 -1.44 -1.13
N PRO A 140 -15.90 -0.41 -0.47
CA PRO A 140 -15.40 -0.03 0.84
C PRO A 140 -15.62 -1.18 1.81
N VAL A 141 -14.57 -1.39 2.58
CA VAL A 141 -14.40 -2.41 3.61
C VAL A 141 -15.64 -2.56 4.49
N LEU A 142 -16.31 -3.70 4.39
CA LEU A 142 -17.41 -4.06 5.28
C LEU A 142 -16.81 -4.76 6.50
N VAL A 143 -16.48 -4.00 7.54
CA VAL A 143 -15.98 -4.57 8.81
C VAL A 143 -17.12 -5.41 9.44
N SER A 144 -16.89 -6.69 9.69
CA SER A 144 -17.75 -7.48 10.58
C SER A 144 -17.68 -6.88 11.99
N PRO A 145 -18.80 -6.47 12.63
CA PRO A 145 -20.04 -7.24 12.74
C PRO A 145 -21.20 -6.79 11.81
N PHE A 146 -20.96 -5.89 10.85
CA PHE A 146 -22.03 -5.35 9.98
C PHE A 146 -22.56 -6.31 8.89
N VAL A 147 -22.27 -7.62 9.00
CA VAL A 147 -22.99 -8.64 8.23
C VAL A 147 -24.42 -8.67 8.76
N GLY A 148 -25.32 -7.95 8.10
CA GLY A 148 -26.72 -7.84 8.51
C GLY A 148 -27.36 -9.21 8.75
N LYS A 149 -28.33 -9.28 9.66
CA LYS A 149 -29.15 -10.47 9.88
C LYS A 149 -29.71 -10.93 8.52
N GLY A 150 -29.31 -12.12 8.07
CA GLY A 150 -29.82 -12.72 6.83
C GLY A 150 -28.79 -12.94 5.71
N LYS A 151 -27.53 -12.49 5.85
CA LYS A 151 -26.48 -12.87 4.88
C LYS A 151 -25.81 -14.19 5.26
N ALA A 152 -25.71 -15.11 4.30
CA ALA A 152 -24.98 -16.36 4.46
C ALA A 152 -23.47 -16.10 4.55
N LYS A 153 -22.71 -17.04 5.12
CA LYS A 153 -21.23 -16.96 5.24
C LYS A 153 -20.56 -16.63 3.90
N GLY A 154 -20.99 -17.30 2.83
CA GLY A 154 -20.44 -17.12 1.48
C GLY A 154 -20.62 -15.69 0.94
N ASP A 155 -21.67 -14.99 1.36
CA ASP A 155 -22.02 -13.66 0.83
C ASP A 155 -21.04 -12.55 1.24
N TRP A 156 -20.13 -12.82 2.18
CA TRP A 156 -19.18 -11.83 2.69
C TRP A 156 -17.76 -12.35 2.86
N LEU A 157 -17.54 -13.65 3.07
CA LEU A 157 -16.20 -14.22 3.16
C LEU A 157 -15.57 -14.41 1.78
N ASP A 158 -16.31 -15.00 0.83
CA ASP A 158 -15.79 -15.35 -0.49
C ASP A 158 -15.49 -14.09 -1.32
N PRO A 159 -16.33 -13.03 -1.32
CA PRO A 159 -15.99 -11.78 -1.99
C PRO A 159 -14.72 -11.11 -1.45
N ALA A 160 -14.49 -11.15 -0.12
CA ALA A 160 -13.29 -10.57 0.48
C ALA A 160 -12.03 -11.36 0.13
N LEU A 161 -12.12 -12.70 0.14
CA LEU A 161 -11.04 -13.58 -0.27
C LEU A 161 -10.69 -13.41 -1.76
N ASN A 162 -11.70 -13.43 -2.64
CA ASN A 162 -11.50 -13.26 -4.07
C ASN A 162 -10.88 -11.90 -4.39
N MET A 163 -11.38 -10.83 -3.75
CA MET A 163 -10.81 -9.51 -3.93
C MET A 163 -9.35 -9.43 -3.46
N LEU A 164 -9.00 -10.07 -2.34
CA LEU A 164 -7.61 -10.11 -1.88
C LEU A 164 -6.69 -10.82 -2.91
N LEU A 165 -7.14 -11.95 -3.45
CA LEU A 165 -6.40 -12.71 -4.47
C LEU A 165 -6.23 -11.93 -5.78
N GLU A 166 -7.31 -11.28 -6.25
CA GLU A 166 -7.26 -10.42 -7.43
C GLU A 166 -6.30 -9.23 -7.24
N MET A 167 -6.28 -8.64 -6.04
CA MET A 167 -5.34 -7.55 -5.71
C MET A 167 -3.88 -8.01 -5.69
N GLU A 168 -3.64 -9.27 -5.29
CA GLU A 168 -2.30 -9.87 -5.32
C GLU A 168 -1.83 -10.19 -6.73
N GLU A 169 -2.72 -10.72 -7.56
CA GLU A 169 -2.48 -10.94 -8.99
C GLU A 169 -2.21 -9.63 -9.72
N GLU A 170 -2.99 -8.58 -9.41
CA GLU A 170 -2.85 -7.24 -10.00
C GLU A 170 -1.61 -6.49 -9.46
N GLY A 171 -0.97 -7.00 -8.39
CA GLY A 171 0.25 -6.43 -7.81
C GLY A 171 0.02 -5.09 -7.08
N VAL A 172 -1.15 -4.90 -6.47
CA VAL A 172 -1.54 -3.64 -5.78
C VAL A 172 -1.44 -3.75 -4.26
N GLN A 173 -0.55 -4.59 -3.73
CA GLN A 173 -0.34 -4.77 -2.28
C GLN A 173 0.09 -3.47 -1.57
N ALA A 174 0.67 -2.51 -2.31
CA ALA A 174 1.00 -1.17 -1.82
C ALA A 174 -0.22 -0.28 -1.51
N SER A 175 -1.40 -0.63 -2.04
CA SER A 175 -2.62 0.17 -1.84
C SER A 175 -3.15 0.09 -0.40
N LEU A 176 -3.76 1.19 0.06
CA LEU A 176 -4.48 1.21 1.33
C LEU A 176 -5.67 0.22 1.34
N TYR A 177 -6.30 0.03 0.18
CA TYR A 177 -7.41 -0.89 -0.01
C TYR A 177 -6.99 -2.35 0.19
N TYR A 178 -5.76 -2.74 -0.20
CA TYR A 178 -5.27 -4.10 0.02
C TYR A 178 -5.22 -4.43 1.51
N LYS A 179 -4.64 -3.51 2.30
CA LYS A 179 -4.58 -3.64 3.76
C LYS A 179 -5.99 -3.72 4.36
N ALA A 180 -6.90 -2.88 3.88
CA ALA A 180 -8.24 -2.81 4.41
C ALA A 180 -9.05 -4.10 4.09
N THR A 181 -8.93 -4.62 2.87
CA THR A 181 -9.48 -5.94 2.47
C THR A 181 -8.90 -7.07 3.31
N LEU A 182 -7.58 -7.07 3.52
CA LEU A 182 -6.91 -8.08 4.36
C LEU A 182 -7.40 -8.02 5.81
N TYR A 183 -7.55 -6.83 6.37
CA TYR A 183 -8.11 -6.64 7.71
C TYR A 183 -9.54 -7.15 7.80
N GLN A 184 -10.38 -6.87 6.80
CA GLN A 184 -11.74 -7.41 6.72
C GLN A 184 -11.75 -8.93 6.74
N LEU A 185 -10.88 -9.56 5.94
CA LEU A 185 -10.76 -11.01 5.87
C LEU A 185 -10.32 -11.60 7.22
N VAL A 186 -9.36 -10.98 7.90
CA VAL A 186 -8.95 -11.38 9.26
C VAL A 186 -10.13 -11.33 10.22
N MET A 187 -10.88 -10.22 10.23
CA MET A 187 -12.04 -10.03 11.11
C MET A 187 -13.17 -11.00 10.80
N ALA A 188 -13.40 -11.28 9.51
CA ALA A 188 -14.29 -12.31 9.01
C ALA A 188 -13.92 -13.70 9.56
N CYS A 189 -12.64 -14.08 9.49
CA CYS A 189 -12.16 -15.35 10.04
C CYS A 189 -12.27 -15.41 11.58
N VAL A 190 -12.03 -14.30 12.29
CA VAL A 190 -12.22 -14.20 13.75
C VAL A 190 -13.70 -14.42 14.11
N TYR A 191 -14.61 -13.79 13.38
CA TYR A 191 -16.05 -13.94 13.56
C TYR A 191 -16.51 -15.40 13.43
N MET A 192 -15.87 -16.15 12.52
CA MET A 192 -16.09 -17.57 12.29
C MET A 192 -15.37 -18.51 13.29
N ALA A 193 -14.50 -17.98 14.15
CA ALA A 193 -13.56 -18.79 14.93
C ALA A 193 -12.70 -19.74 14.08
N ASP A 194 -12.28 -19.30 12.88
CA ASP A 194 -11.38 -20.04 11.99
C ASP A 194 -9.93 -19.71 12.34
N LYS A 195 -9.41 -20.38 13.38
CA LYS A 195 -8.08 -20.10 13.96
C LYS A 195 -6.97 -20.11 12.90
N ASP A 196 -6.98 -21.09 12.01
CA ASP A 196 -5.88 -21.31 11.08
C ASP A 196 -5.84 -20.20 10.02
N LYS A 197 -7.00 -19.82 9.47
CA LYS A 197 -7.06 -18.67 8.55
C LYS A 197 -6.74 -17.34 9.23
N VAL A 198 -7.18 -17.14 10.48
CA VAL A 198 -6.82 -15.94 11.23
C VAL A 198 -5.31 -15.82 11.40
N LEU A 199 -4.60 -16.91 11.72
CA LEU A 199 -3.15 -16.86 11.86
C LEU A 199 -2.48 -16.57 10.51
N VAL A 200 -2.87 -17.23 9.43
CA VAL A 200 -2.31 -16.99 8.09
C VAL A 200 -2.47 -15.53 7.66
N TYR A 201 -3.71 -15.02 7.64
CA TYR A 201 -3.96 -13.65 7.21
C TYR A 201 -3.52 -12.60 8.24
N GLY A 202 -3.54 -12.94 9.54
CA GLY A 202 -3.07 -12.10 10.62
C GLY A 202 -1.57 -11.86 10.57
N HIS A 203 -0.78 -12.90 10.27
CA HIS A 203 0.66 -12.74 10.02
C HIS A 203 0.92 -11.85 8.80
N LYS A 204 0.17 -12.03 7.71
CA LYS A 204 0.26 -11.18 6.52
C LYS A 204 -0.08 -9.72 6.83
N LEU A 205 -1.12 -9.48 7.60
CA LEU A 205 -1.55 -8.14 8.01
C LEU A 205 -0.49 -7.44 8.87
N VAL A 206 0.09 -8.16 9.84
CA VAL A 206 1.17 -7.61 10.68
C VAL A 206 2.42 -7.30 9.84
N ALA A 207 2.79 -8.17 8.91
CA ALA A 207 3.90 -7.93 8.00
C ALA A 207 3.65 -6.68 7.13
N LEU A 208 2.44 -6.56 6.59
CA LEU A 208 2.01 -5.41 5.80
C LEU A 208 2.04 -4.10 6.61
N SER A 209 1.52 -4.09 7.83
CA SER A 209 1.57 -2.91 8.70
C SER A 209 3.00 -2.50 9.03
N ARG A 210 3.88 -3.47 9.33
CA ARG A 210 5.31 -3.19 9.53
C ARG A 210 5.97 -2.64 8.26
N ALA A 211 5.62 -3.16 7.08
CA ALA A 211 6.09 -2.65 5.81
C ALA A 211 5.69 -1.17 5.60
N ARG A 212 4.54 -0.76 6.14
CA ARG A 212 4.05 0.63 6.11
C ARG A 212 4.55 1.50 7.25
N GLY A 213 5.44 1.00 8.10
CA GLY A 213 5.96 1.72 9.27
C GLY A 213 4.94 1.85 10.41
N GLU A 214 3.89 1.05 10.42
CA GLU A 214 2.85 1.07 11.44
C GLU A 214 3.12 0.02 12.52
N SER A 215 2.75 0.35 13.75
CA SER A 215 2.69 -0.63 14.84
C SER A 215 1.37 -1.39 14.78
N MET A 216 1.45 -2.72 14.90
CA MET A 216 0.28 -3.57 15.11
C MET A 216 0.59 -4.53 16.25
N ASP A 217 -0.35 -4.68 17.19
CA ASP A 217 -0.18 -5.59 18.30
C ASP A 217 -0.19 -7.07 17.85
N ALA A 218 0.23 -7.96 18.75
CA ALA A 218 0.27 -9.39 18.46
C ALA A 218 -1.12 -10.08 18.56
N THR A 219 -2.23 -9.33 18.49
CA THR A 219 -3.56 -9.91 18.63
C THR A 219 -3.81 -10.95 17.55
N PHE A 220 -3.54 -10.63 16.28
CA PHE A 220 -3.84 -11.53 15.16
C PHE A 220 -2.80 -12.62 14.90
N THR A 221 -1.74 -12.66 15.71
CA THR A 221 -0.64 -13.64 15.58
C THR A 221 -0.51 -14.53 16.81
N SER A 222 -1.44 -14.44 17.77
CA SER A 222 -1.44 -15.24 19.00
C SER A 222 -2.79 -15.91 19.23
N ALA A 223 -2.86 -17.23 19.08
CA ALA A 223 -4.07 -18.02 19.35
C ALA A 223 -4.68 -17.74 20.73
N LYS A 224 -3.83 -17.54 21.75
CA LYS A 224 -4.26 -17.20 23.12
C LYS A 224 -4.94 -15.83 23.20
N ARG A 225 -4.46 -14.82 22.45
CA ARG A 225 -5.05 -13.48 22.43
C ARG A 225 -6.31 -13.45 21.56
N LEU A 226 -6.28 -14.11 20.40
CA LEU A 226 -7.40 -14.25 19.48
C LEU A 226 -8.68 -14.73 20.17
N LYS A 227 -8.58 -15.79 20.97
CA LYS A 227 -9.72 -16.40 21.68
C LYS A 227 -10.35 -15.49 22.74
N LYS A 228 -9.68 -14.40 23.14
CA LYS A 228 -10.19 -13.39 24.08
C LYS A 228 -10.98 -12.28 23.41
N LEU A 229 -10.95 -12.20 22.07
CA LEU A 229 -11.68 -11.18 21.32
C LEU A 229 -13.19 -11.37 21.49
N PRO A 230 -13.98 -10.32 21.80
CA PRO A 230 -15.44 -10.41 21.92
C PRO A 230 -16.12 -10.99 20.68
N GLN A 231 -15.59 -10.67 19.50
CA GLN A 231 -16.05 -11.15 18.21
C GLN A 231 -15.71 -12.62 17.92
N TRP A 232 -14.79 -13.25 18.67
CA TRP A 232 -14.33 -14.61 18.41
C TRP A 232 -15.50 -15.60 18.44
N GLY A 233 -15.77 -16.24 17.30
CA GLY A 233 -16.84 -17.25 17.15
C GLY A 233 -18.25 -16.71 17.36
N LEU A 234 -18.47 -15.40 17.25
CA LEU A 234 -19.78 -14.79 17.42
C LEU A 234 -20.79 -15.32 16.38
N TYR A 235 -20.36 -15.58 15.13
CA TYR A 235 -21.19 -16.24 14.12
C TYR A 235 -21.69 -17.61 14.60
N ARG A 236 -20.76 -18.44 15.08
CA ARG A 236 -21.07 -19.81 15.51
C ARG A 236 -22.06 -19.80 16.68
N ARG A 237 -21.88 -18.89 17.65
CA ARG A 237 -22.85 -18.68 18.74
C ARG A 237 -24.24 -18.32 18.21
N GLN A 238 -24.31 -17.36 17.28
CA GLN A 238 -25.59 -16.94 16.68
C GLN A 238 -26.25 -18.05 15.85
N ALA A 239 -25.46 -18.91 15.23
CA ALA A 239 -25.91 -20.04 14.42
C ALA A 239 -26.16 -21.33 15.24
N GLY A 240 -26.04 -21.31 16.58
CA GLY A 240 -26.19 -22.50 17.42
C GLY A 240 -25.07 -23.54 17.26
N LEU A 241 -23.94 -23.18 16.67
CA LEU A 241 -22.79 -24.05 16.41
C LEU A 241 -21.80 -24.00 17.59
N GLN A 242 -21.14 -25.14 17.87
CA GLN A 242 -20.07 -25.19 18.87
C GLN A 242 -18.90 -24.26 18.49
N VAL A 243 -18.36 -23.56 19.50
CA VAL A 243 -17.14 -22.74 19.40
C VAL A 243 -16.02 -23.50 20.11
N HIS A 244 -15.05 -24.00 19.37
CA HIS A 244 -13.88 -24.63 19.98
C HIS A 244 -12.99 -23.54 20.61
N ARG A 245 -12.85 -23.61 21.93
CA ARG A 245 -12.03 -22.69 22.74
C ARG A 245 -10.55 -23.02 22.70
#